data_AF-A0A1F8UV11-F1
#
_entry.id   AF-A0A1F8UV11-F1
#
_cell.length_a   1.000
_cell.length_b   1.000
_cell.length_c   1.000
_cell.angle_alpha   90.00
_cell.angle_beta   90.00
_cell.angle_gamma   90.00
#
_symmetry.space_group_name_H-M   'P 1'
#
loop_
_entity.id
_entity.type
_entity.pdbx_description
1 polymer ?
#
loop_
_entity_poly.entity_id
_entity_poly.type
_entity_poly.pdbx_seq_one_letter_code
_entity_poly.pdbx_strand_id
1 'polypeptide(L)'
;MTAIGLNCNKGSKQKIKYGVKTRTYEQLSDNITRMCMDMGKEIVLIIDEVDQASNNAVFLKFLGVLRKKYLIRDKVKTFKSVILAGVHDIKSLKLLIHEQKVITADEAKEIASDRYNSPWNIAADFEVDMTFNKEEIATMLVEYEKENKVDMNIKEVSEEIYKYTSGYPFLVSKICKVIDEKLNKIWTLYGIQEAIKIILEEKNTLFESLIKNLENDEKMYNMIERIIVNGENIEYNTDEPLIDKATMYSIIKRGENKRIEVHNKIFETRIYNYMIIKKTIYKTIKPNYESRNQFILADGNIDIIKILDKFQELMKEEYREETEKFSEKEGRLIFLAFIKPIINGTGFYDVEVETRTNKRMDIIITYNQKRYIIELKKWYGRAREEKGYNQLAGYMKIKGAKEGYMVVFDFSKEKSYKNEWIEVDGRRIYEVIA
;
A
#
# COMPACT_ATOMS: atom_id res chain seq x y z
N MET A 1 23.54 -11.97 -15.52
CA MET A 1 23.74 -10.55 -15.15
C MET A 1 24.06 -9.76 -16.40
N THR A 2 23.08 -9.06 -16.93
CA THR A 2 23.29 -8.04 -17.95
C THR A 2 23.67 -6.76 -17.21
N ALA A 3 24.96 -6.44 -17.15
CA ALA A 3 25.40 -5.18 -16.54
C ALA A 3 24.93 -4.03 -17.44
N ILE A 4 23.89 -3.30 -17.03
CA ILE A 4 23.46 -2.08 -17.69
C ILE A 4 24.53 -1.02 -17.42
N GLY A 5 25.48 -0.92 -18.36
CA GLY A 5 26.42 0.19 -18.40
C GLY A 5 25.73 1.38 -19.05
N LEU A 6 25.26 2.34 -18.24
CA LEU A 6 24.94 3.68 -18.74
C LEU A 6 26.17 4.26 -19.46
N ASN A 7 25.89 4.86 -20.61
CA ASN A 7 26.78 5.19 -21.72
C ASN A 7 28.23 5.58 -21.36
N CYS A 8 29.17 4.78 -21.87
CA CYS A 8 30.51 5.26 -22.20
C CYS A 8 31.06 4.45 -23.37
N ASN A 9 30.96 4.99 -24.59
CA ASN A 9 31.27 4.31 -25.86
C ASN A 9 32.72 3.78 -26.03
N LYS A 10 33.61 3.99 -25.05
CA LYS A 10 34.93 3.34 -24.97
C LYS A 10 35.03 2.22 -23.92
N GLY A 11 34.17 2.21 -22.90
CA GLY A 11 34.24 1.26 -21.77
C GLY A 11 33.63 -0.11 -22.05
N SER A 12 32.67 -0.22 -22.97
CA SER A 12 31.98 -1.48 -23.29
C SER A 12 32.91 -2.53 -23.92
N LYS A 13 33.82 -2.12 -24.82
CA LYS A 13 34.83 -3.03 -25.43
C LYS A 13 35.86 -3.54 -24.42
N GLN A 14 36.24 -2.73 -23.43
CA GLN A 14 37.16 -3.14 -22.36
C GLN A 14 36.52 -4.16 -21.40
N LYS A 15 35.24 -3.98 -21.05
CA LYS A 15 34.49 -4.89 -20.16
C LYS A 15 34.44 -6.33 -20.69
N ILE A 16 34.27 -6.51 -22.01
CA ILE A 16 34.24 -7.83 -22.64
C ILE A 16 35.61 -8.55 -22.51
N LYS A 17 36.73 -7.82 -22.56
CA LYS A 17 38.08 -8.40 -22.50
C LYS A 17 38.35 -9.20 -21.21
N TYR A 18 37.83 -8.75 -20.07
CA TYR A 18 38.05 -9.41 -18.77
C TYR A 18 37.12 -10.62 -18.53
N GLY A 19 36.02 -10.75 -19.30
CA GLY A 19 35.04 -11.82 -19.14
C GLY A 19 35.33 -13.09 -19.95
N VAL A 20 35.91 -12.95 -21.14
CA VAL A 20 35.97 -14.00 -22.20
C VAL A 20 36.74 -15.29 -21.81
N LYS A 21 37.54 -15.28 -20.72
CA LYS A 21 38.32 -16.46 -20.27
C LYS A 21 38.13 -16.82 -18.80
N THR A 22 37.17 -16.20 -18.09
CA THR A 22 36.95 -16.50 -16.67
C THR A 22 36.17 -17.81 -16.52
N ARG A 23 36.81 -18.83 -15.96
CA ARG A 23 36.21 -20.15 -15.70
C ARG A 23 36.18 -20.51 -14.21
N THR A 24 36.95 -19.83 -13.37
CA THR A 24 37.03 -20.08 -11.93
C THR A 24 36.90 -18.78 -11.12
N TYR A 25 36.53 -18.90 -9.84
CA TYR A 25 36.44 -17.76 -8.92
C TYR A 25 37.81 -17.10 -8.63
N GLU A 26 38.90 -17.86 -8.72
CA GLU A 26 40.26 -17.33 -8.61
C GLU A 26 40.60 -16.46 -9.82
N GLN A 27 40.29 -16.93 -11.03
CA GLN A 27 40.46 -16.13 -12.24
C GLN A 27 39.59 -14.87 -12.20
N LEU A 28 38.37 -14.97 -11.67
CA LEU A 28 37.50 -13.81 -11.45
C LEU A 28 38.14 -12.80 -10.50
N SER A 29 38.70 -13.27 -9.37
CA SER A 29 39.43 -12.43 -8.42
C SER A 29 40.59 -11.70 -9.11
N ASP A 30 41.41 -12.40 -9.89
CA ASP A 30 42.55 -11.78 -10.56
C ASP A 30 42.12 -10.78 -11.64
N ASN A 31 41.04 -11.09 -12.36
CA ASN A 31 40.47 -10.21 -13.37
C ASN A 31 39.93 -8.92 -12.75
N ILE A 32 39.29 -8.99 -11.59
CA ILE A 32 38.86 -7.80 -10.83
C ILE A 32 40.08 -6.94 -10.45
N THR A 33 41.17 -7.56 -9.94
CA THR A 33 42.40 -6.82 -9.61
C THR A 33 42.95 -6.10 -10.82
N ARG A 34 43.12 -6.83 -11.94
CA ARG A 34 43.68 -6.30 -13.19
C ARG A 34 42.83 -5.15 -13.73
N MET A 35 41.51 -5.31 -13.73
CA MET A 35 40.57 -4.24 -14.13
C MET A 35 40.76 -2.97 -13.29
N CYS A 36 40.87 -3.10 -11.96
CA CYS A 36 41.07 -1.95 -11.08
C CYS A 36 42.43 -1.28 -11.29
N MET A 37 43.49 -2.06 -11.55
CA MET A 37 44.82 -1.52 -11.87
C MET A 37 44.83 -0.78 -13.22
N ASP A 38 44.29 -1.42 -14.26
CA ASP A 38 44.28 -0.89 -15.63
C ASP A 38 43.47 0.41 -15.73
N MET A 39 42.38 0.53 -14.97
CA MET A 39 41.56 1.75 -14.96
C MET A 39 42.23 2.93 -14.24
N GLY A 40 43.18 2.68 -13.33
CA GLY A 40 43.92 3.72 -12.61
C GLY A 40 43.05 4.65 -11.75
N LYS A 41 41.79 4.29 -11.50
CA LYS A 41 40.80 5.08 -10.73
C LYS A 41 40.09 4.17 -9.73
N GLU A 42 39.53 4.79 -8.69
CA GLU A 42 38.64 4.10 -7.77
C GLU A 42 37.36 3.67 -8.50
N ILE A 43 36.92 2.43 -8.28
CA ILE A 43 35.74 1.85 -8.91
C ILE A 43 34.73 1.49 -7.83
N VAL A 44 33.49 1.96 -7.98
CA VAL A 44 32.34 1.51 -7.19
C VAL A 44 31.53 0.51 -8.03
N LEU A 45 31.27 -0.66 -7.47
CA LEU A 45 30.41 -1.66 -8.09
C LEU A 45 29.00 -1.53 -7.48
N ILE A 46 27.99 -1.32 -8.31
CA ILE A 46 26.58 -1.34 -7.90
C ILE A 46 25.94 -2.56 -8.53
N ILE A 47 25.29 -3.39 -7.70
CA ILE A 47 24.49 -4.52 -8.15
C ILE A 47 23.08 -4.28 -7.66
N ASP A 48 22.19 -4.04 -8.61
CA ASP A 48 20.77 -3.85 -8.36
C ASP A 48 20.01 -5.19 -8.44
N GLU A 49 18.84 -5.25 -7.81
CA GLU A 49 17.97 -6.43 -7.72
C GLU A 49 18.68 -7.71 -7.28
N VAL A 50 19.54 -7.62 -6.25
CA VAL A 50 20.35 -8.77 -5.78
C VAL A 50 19.51 -9.97 -5.32
N ASP A 51 18.25 -9.73 -4.95
CA ASP A 51 17.27 -10.75 -4.56
C ASP A 51 16.95 -11.75 -5.68
N GLN A 52 17.10 -11.37 -6.95
CA GLN A 52 16.92 -12.34 -8.04
C GLN A 52 18.10 -13.30 -8.17
N ALA A 53 19.30 -12.85 -7.79
CA ALA A 53 20.53 -13.62 -7.88
C ALA A 53 20.80 -14.44 -6.60
N SER A 54 20.14 -14.09 -5.49
CA SER A 54 20.38 -14.67 -4.18
C SER A 54 20.02 -16.15 -4.06
N ASN A 55 19.09 -16.62 -4.87
CA ASN A 55 18.70 -18.04 -4.95
C ASN A 55 19.72 -18.92 -5.70
N ASN A 56 20.93 -18.41 -5.94
CA ASN A 56 21.95 -19.10 -6.71
C ASN A 56 23.25 -19.22 -5.90
N ALA A 57 23.69 -20.46 -5.66
CA ALA A 57 24.97 -20.76 -5.00
C ALA A 57 26.17 -20.07 -5.67
N VAL A 58 26.09 -19.80 -6.99
CA VAL A 58 27.09 -19.03 -7.75
C VAL A 58 27.21 -17.59 -7.23
N PHE A 59 26.08 -16.96 -6.88
CA PHE A 59 26.08 -15.59 -6.37
C PHE A 59 26.71 -15.51 -4.98
N LEU A 60 26.42 -16.47 -4.10
CA LEU A 60 27.07 -16.56 -2.80
C LEU A 60 28.59 -16.74 -2.92
N LYS A 61 29.06 -17.58 -3.84
CA LYS A 61 30.49 -17.76 -4.13
C LYS A 61 31.13 -16.47 -4.66
N PHE A 62 30.41 -15.74 -5.52
CA PHE A 62 30.82 -14.43 -5.99
C PHE A 62 30.98 -13.41 -4.85
N LEU A 63 30.02 -13.33 -3.93
CA LEU A 63 30.12 -12.46 -2.74
C LEU A 63 31.30 -12.85 -1.84
N GLY A 64 31.59 -14.15 -1.73
CA GLY A 64 32.80 -14.66 -1.06
C GLY A 64 34.09 -14.12 -1.69
N VAL A 65 34.17 -14.04 -3.03
CA VAL A 65 35.30 -13.42 -3.73
C VAL A 65 35.42 -11.94 -3.36
N LEU A 66 34.32 -11.20 -3.40
CA LEU A 66 34.31 -9.77 -3.06
C LEU A 66 34.78 -9.52 -1.62
N ARG A 67 34.29 -10.32 -0.65
CA ARG A 67 34.73 -10.23 0.75
C ARG A 67 36.22 -10.51 0.89
N LYS A 68 36.72 -11.61 0.29
CA LYS A 68 38.15 -11.94 0.37
C LYS A 68 38.98 -10.76 -0.08
N LYS A 69 38.60 -10.12 -1.19
CA LYS A 69 39.29 -8.94 -1.72
C LYS A 69 39.21 -7.73 -0.80
N TYR A 70 38.03 -7.44 -0.25
CA TYR A 70 37.86 -6.36 0.70
C TYR A 70 38.78 -6.49 1.92
N LEU A 71 38.94 -7.72 2.45
CA LEU A 71 39.81 -7.99 3.60
C LEU A 71 41.31 -7.79 3.29
N ILE A 72 41.73 -7.95 2.03
CA ILE A 72 43.13 -7.75 1.60
C ILE A 72 43.33 -6.48 0.77
N ARG A 73 42.39 -5.52 0.82
CA ARG A 73 42.39 -4.31 -0.03
C ARG A 73 43.62 -3.43 0.12
N ASP A 74 44.32 -3.51 1.25
CA ASP A 74 45.58 -2.79 1.48
C ASP A 74 46.76 -3.40 0.70
N LYS A 75 46.61 -4.66 0.28
CA LYS A 75 47.64 -5.44 -0.45
C LYS A 75 47.32 -5.60 -1.94
N VAL A 76 46.04 -5.59 -2.32
CA VAL A 76 45.62 -5.77 -3.72
C VAL A 76 44.61 -4.71 -4.13
N LYS A 77 44.75 -4.20 -5.36
CA LYS A 77 43.75 -3.31 -5.95
C LYS A 77 42.42 -4.05 -6.14
N THR A 78 41.33 -3.42 -5.73
CA THR A 78 39.97 -3.94 -5.85
C THR A 78 38.97 -2.77 -5.86
N PHE A 79 37.68 -3.07 -5.87
CA PHE A 79 36.63 -2.07 -5.78
C PHE A 79 36.78 -1.23 -4.51
N LYS A 80 36.55 0.07 -4.64
CA LYS A 80 36.52 1.00 -3.51
C LYS A 80 35.34 0.72 -2.61
N SER A 81 34.17 0.48 -3.22
CA SER A 81 32.95 0.09 -2.54
C SER A 81 32.13 -0.85 -3.42
N VAL A 82 31.33 -1.69 -2.79
CA VAL A 82 30.33 -2.54 -3.44
C VAL A 82 28.98 -2.22 -2.80
N ILE A 83 28.04 -1.74 -3.60
CA ILE A 83 26.68 -1.44 -3.19
C ILE A 83 25.78 -2.55 -3.74
N LEU A 84 25.05 -3.19 -2.83
CA LEU A 84 24.11 -4.26 -3.13
C LEU A 84 22.72 -3.73 -2.80
N ALA A 85 21.87 -3.60 -3.81
CA ALA A 85 20.51 -3.11 -3.66
C ALA A 85 19.53 -4.27 -3.89
N GLY A 86 18.62 -4.46 -2.93
CA GLY A 86 17.60 -5.49 -2.91
C GLY A 86 16.49 -5.11 -1.92
N VAL A 87 15.38 -5.83 -1.97
CA VAL A 87 14.28 -5.71 -1.02
C VAL A 87 14.63 -6.43 0.28
N HIS A 88 15.31 -7.58 0.19
CA HIS A 88 15.68 -8.39 1.34
C HIS A 88 17.05 -7.99 1.89
N ASP A 89 17.21 -7.97 3.23
CA ASP A 89 18.55 -7.93 3.83
C ASP A 89 19.31 -9.14 3.29
N ILE A 90 20.49 -8.87 2.76
CA ILE A 90 21.36 -9.87 2.19
C ILE A 90 21.75 -10.99 3.19
N LYS A 91 21.65 -10.73 4.49
CA LYS A 91 21.78 -11.74 5.56
C LYS A 91 20.70 -12.81 5.49
N SER A 92 19.48 -12.46 5.05
CA SER A 92 18.33 -13.37 4.94
C SER A 92 18.43 -14.34 3.76
N LEU A 93 19.38 -14.14 2.82
CA LEU A 93 19.54 -14.99 1.64
C LEU A 93 19.83 -16.46 1.97
N LYS A 94 20.40 -16.75 3.15
CA LYS A 94 20.62 -18.14 3.61
C LYS A 94 19.32 -18.90 3.83
N LEU A 95 18.26 -18.22 4.28
CA LEU A 95 16.97 -18.83 4.58
C LEU A 95 16.25 -19.25 3.28
N LEU A 96 16.29 -18.41 2.25
CA LEU A 96 15.67 -18.66 0.94
C LEU A 96 16.25 -19.87 0.19
N ILE A 97 17.51 -20.20 0.44
CA ILE A 97 18.15 -21.40 -0.11
C ILE A 97 17.73 -22.66 0.67
N HIS A 98 17.56 -22.55 2.00
CA HIS A 98 17.19 -23.66 2.86
C HIS A 98 15.71 -24.09 2.68
N GLU A 99 14.82 -23.15 2.36
CA GLU A 99 13.40 -23.43 2.07
C GLU A 99 13.19 -24.17 0.73
N GLN A 100 14.20 -24.24 -0.14
CA GLN A 100 14.12 -25.01 -1.37
C GLN A 100 14.48 -26.48 -1.13
N LYS A 101 13.54 -27.39 -1.40
CA LYS A 101 13.70 -28.85 -1.27
C LYS A 101 14.73 -29.50 -2.21
N VAL A 102 15.45 -28.72 -3.03
CA VAL A 102 16.45 -29.22 -3.97
C VAL A 102 17.74 -28.44 -3.78
N ILE A 103 18.57 -28.93 -2.87
CA ILE A 103 19.96 -28.54 -2.71
C ILE A 103 20.77 -29.82 -2.82
N THR A 104 21.84 -29.84 -3.61
CA THR A 104 22.69 -31.04 -3.66
C THR A 104 23.36 -31.26 -2.30
N ALA A 105 23.70 -32.51 -1.96
CA ALA A 105 24.33 -32.83 -0.67
C ALA A 105 25.65 -32.07 -0.45
N ASP A 106 26.36 -31.76 -1.53
CA ASP A 106 27.60 -30.97 -1.50
C ASP A 106 27.33 -29.48 -1.27
N GLU A 107 26.31 -28.91 -1.90
CA GLU A 107 25.87 -27.53 -1.64
C GLU A 107 25.34 -27.37 -0.21
N ALA A 108 24.59 -28.34 0.31
CA ALA A 108 24.13 -28.34 1.70
C ALA A 108 25.29 -28.39 2.70
N LYS A 109 26.31 -29.23 2.45
CA LYS A 109 27.55 -29.26 3.24
C LYS A 109 28.36 -27.97 3.14
N GLU A 110 28.42 -27.34 1.97
CA GLU A 110 29.10 -26.05 1.78
C GLU A 110 28.39 -24.92 2.52
N ILE A 111 27.06 -24.81 2.41
CA ILE A 111 26.22 -23.80 3.11
C ILE A 111 26.31 -23.96 4.63
N ALA A 112 26.34 -25.19 5.13
CA ALA A 112 26.46 -25.51 6.55
C ALA A 112 27.89 -25.34 7.11
N SER A 113 28.89 -25.11 6.26
CA SER A 113 30.27 -24.89 6.71
C SER A 113 30.46 -23.45 7.23
N ASP A 114 31.22 -23.29 8.32
CA ASP A 114 31.55 -22.00 8.94
C ASP A 114 32.17 -20.96 7.98
N ARG A 115 32.64 -21.39 6.80
CA ARG A 115 33.16 -20.50 5.74
C ARG A 115 32.11 -19.55 5.18
N TYR A 116 30.82 -19.88 5.28
CA TYR A 116 29.71 -19.01 4.87
C TYR A 116 29.09 -18.22 6.02
N ASN A 117 29.61 -18.31 7.26
CA ASN A 117 28.96 -17.67 8.41
C ASN A 117 29.04 -16.14 8.45
N SER A 118 29.86 -15.46 7.64
CA SER A 118 29.73 -14.00 7.56
C SER A 118 30.43 -13.33 6.36
N PRO A 119 29.94 -13.51 5.11
CA PRO A 119 30.18 -12.52 4.06
C PRO A 119 29.78 -11.10 4.51
N TRP A 120 28.85 -11.05 5.46
CA TRP A 120 28.09 -9.88 5.89
C TRP A 120 28.73 -9.06 7.02
N ASN A 121 29.70 -9.59 7.78
CA ASN A 121 30.37 -8.84 8.87
C ASN A 121 31.18 -7.63 8.41
N ILE A 122 31.28 -7.40 7.09
CA ILE A 122 31.92 -6.23 6.49
C ILE A 122 30.91 -5.27 5.87
N ALA A 123 29.62 -5.61 5.90
CA ALA A 123 28.55 -4.72 5.47
C ALA A 123 28.34 -3.65 6.55
N ALA A 124 28.20 -2.41 6.10
CA ALA A 124 27.73 -1.31 6.91
C ALA A 124 26.30 -0.99 6.46
N ASP A 125 25.42 -0.74 7.42
CA ASP A 125 24.05 -0.34 7.12
C ASP A 125 24.07 1.05 6.46
N PHE A 126 23.36 1.17 5.35
CA PHE A 126 23.19 2.43 4.62
C PHE A 126 21.75 2.90 4.79
N GLU A 127 21.50 3.57 5.92
CA GLU A 127 20.18 4.08 6.27
C GLU A 127 19.89 5.36 5.49
N VAL A 128 19.13 5.23 4.41
CA VAL A 128 18.59 6.37 3.67
C VAL A 128 17.09 6.20 3.55
N ASP A 129 16.35 7.21 4.02
CA ASP A 129 14.93 7.30 3.73
C ASP A 129 14.76 7.67 2.26
N MET A 130 14.20 6.74 1.49
CA MET A 130 13.95 6.91 0.07
C MET A 130 12.57 7.52 -0.20
N THR A 131 11.79 7.85 0.84
CA THR A 131 10.51 8.53 0.68
C THR A 131 10.70 10.04 0.54
N PHE A 132 9.84 10.67 -0.25
CA PHE A 132 9.84 12.13 -0.38
C PHE A 132 9.03 12.79 0.72
N ASN A 133 9.58 13.82 1.35
CA ASN A 133 8.77 14.75 2.14
C ASN A 133 8.06 15.78 1.23
N LYS A 134 7.14 16.56 1.80
CA LYS A 134 6.36 17.55 1.05
C LYS A 134 7.23 18.65 0.44
N GLU A 135 8.32 19.04 1.10
CA GLU A 135 9.26 20.04 0.61
C GLU A 135 10.04 19.54 -0.61
N GLU A 136 10.47 18.28 -0.62
CA GLU A 136 11.12 17.62 -1.76
C GLU A 136 10.17 17.44 -2.94
N ILE A 137 8.89 17.13 -2.69
CA ILE A 137 7.88 17.11 -3.74
C ILE A 137 7.72 18.52 -4.32
N ALA A 138 7.67 19.55 -3.47
CA ALA A 138 7.54 20.94 -3.90
C ALA A 138 8.72 21.40 -4.77
N THR A 139 9.96 21.02 -4.47
CA THR A 139 11.12 21.42 -5.31
C THR A 139 11.03 20.86 -6.72
N MET A 140 10.62 19.60 -6.87
CA MET A 140 10.38 18.99 -8.19
C MET A 140 9.26 19.70 -8.95
N LEU A 141 8.17 20.08 -8.25
CA LEU A 141 7.06 20.81 -8.85
C LEU A 141 7.43 22.24 -9.27
N VAL A 142 8.32 22.93 -8.53
CA VAL A 142 8.87 24.24 -8.92
C VAL A 142 9.60 24.16 -10.25
N GLU A 143 10.40 23.13 -10.47
CA GLU A 143 11.11 22.91 -11.74
C GLU A 143 10.11 22.68 -12.88
N TYR A 144 9.12 21.82 -12.66
CA TYR A 144 8.07 21.55 -13.64
C TYR A 144 7.24 22.81 -13.99
N GLU A 145 6.85 23.61 -12.99
CA GLU A 145 6.07 24.85 -13.18
C GLU A 145 6.85 25.87 -14.02
N LYS A 146 8.16 26.03 -13.79
CA LYS A 146 9.00 26.94 -14.58
C LYS A 146 9.01 26.59 -16.07
N GLU A 147 8.96 25.30 -16.39
CA GLU A 147 8.97 24.81 -17.77
C GLU A 147 7.59 24.87 -18.42
N ASN A 148 6.53 24.52 -17.67
CA ASN A 148 5.20 24.28 -18.24
C ASN A 148 4.20 25.43 -18.03
N LYS A 149 4.45 26.33 -17.07
CA LYS A 149 3.62 27.52 -16.76
C LYS A 149 2.14 27.18 -16.60
N VAL A 150 1.83 26.26 -15.68
CA VAL A 150 0.47 25.74 -15.45
C VAL A 150 -0.24 26.43 -14.28
N ASP A 151 0.39 27.42 -13.65
CA ASP A 151 -0.16 28.24 -12.55
C ASP A 151 -0.60 27.40 -11.34
N MET A 152 0.22 26.41 -10.98
CA MET A 152 -0.10 25.53 -9.86
C MET A 152 0.15 26.19 -8.49
N ASN A 153 -0.73 25.90 -7.52
CA ASN A 153 -0.42 26.14 -6.11
C ASN A 153 0.50 25.03 -5.60
N ILE A 154 1.82 25.24 -5.76
CA ILE A 154 2.86 24.24 -5.46
C ILE A 154 2.73 23.67 -4.04
N LYS A 155 2.49 24.53 -3.05
CA LYS A 155 2.38 24.11 -1.65
C LYS A 155 1.20 23.15 -1.46
N GLU A 156 0.03 23.56 -1.90
CA GLU A 156 -1.20 22.77 -1.76
C GLU A 156 -1.13 21.45 -2.53
N VAL A 157 -0.59 21.47 -3.75
CA VAL A 157 -0.40 20.27 -4.58
C VAL A 157 0.59 19.31 -3.92
N SER A 158 1.74 19.81 -3.44
CA SER A 158 2.75 18.97 -2.77
C SER A 158 2.22 18.31 -1.49
N GLU A 159 1.46 19.05 -0.68
CA GLU A 159 0.85 18.56 0.55
C GLU A 159 -0.20 17.48 0.26
N GLU A 160 -1.05 17.67 -0.76
CA GLU A 160 -2.08 16.69 -1.12
C GLU A 160 -1.48 15.43 -1.75
N ILE A 161 -0.46 15.56 -2.61
CA ILE A 161 0.27 14.40 -3.13
C ILE A 161 0.91 13.62 -1.98
N TYR A 162 1.61 14.29 -1.06
CA TYR A 162 2.22 13.64 0.10
C TYR A 162 1.18 12.92 0.97
N LYS A 163 0.04 13.56 1.25
CA LYS A 163 -1.05 12.98 2.04
C LYS A 163 -1.54 11.64 1.48
N TYR A 164 -1.64 11.49 0.15
CA TYR A 164 -2.09 10.23 -0.45
C TYR A 164 -1.00 9.18 -0.62
N THR A 165 0.25 9.62 -0.83
CA THR A 165 1.37 8.74 -1.19
C THR A 165 2.28 8.41 -0.02
N SER A 166 2.22 9.18 1.06
CA SER A 166 3.23 9.18 2.14
C SER A 166 4.66 9.22 1.60
N GLY A 167 4.90 10.01 0.55
CA GLY A 167 6.21 10.16 -0.06
C GLY A 167 6.66 9.00 -0.94
N TYR A 168 5.83 7.99 -1.18
CA TYR A 168 6.23 6.80 -1.96
C TYR A 168 6.64 7.21 -3.40
N PRO A 169 7.92 7.09 -3.80
CA PRO A 169 8.47 7.75 -4.99
C PRO A 169 7.74 7.45 -6.30
N PHE A 170 7.38 6.17 -6.49
CA PHE A 170 6.64 5.74 -7.67
C PHE A 170 5.25 6.39 -7.72
N LEU A 171 4.54 6.45 -6.59
CA LEU A 171 3.18 7.00 -6.54
C LEU A 171 3.20 8.51 -6.72
N VAL A 172 4.15 9.22 -6.09
CA VAL A 172 4.40 10.66 -6.31
C VAL A 172 4.58 10.93 -7.80
N SER A 173 5.55 10.27 -8.43
CA SER A 173 5.84 10.42 -9.87
C SER A 173 4.65 10.04 -10.74
N LYS A 174 3.92 8.99 -10.36
CA LYS A 174 2.78 8.48 -11.13
C LYS A 174 1.59 9.43 -11.10
N ILE A 175 1.28 10.07 -9.97
CA ILE A 175 0.24 11.11 -9.89
C ILE A 175 0.60 12.26 -10.83
N CYS A 176 1.82 12.80 -10.71
CA CYS A 176 2.29 13.89 -11.57
C CYS A 176 2.18 13.54 -13.06
N LYS A 177 2.63 12.33 -13.43
CA LYS A 177 2.55 11.83 -14.81
C LYS A 177 1.10 11.74 -15.32
N VAL A 178 0.17 11.26 -14.50
CA VAL A 178 -1.25 11.15 -14.91
C VAL A 178 -1.87 12.54 -15.08
N ILE A 179 -1.56 13.50 -14.21
CA ILE A 179 -2.04 14.88 -14.36
C ILE A 179 -1.53 15.50 -15.67
N ASP A 180 -0.24 15.34 -15.94
CA ASP A 180 0.40 15.87 -17.16
C ASP A 180 -0.15 15.24 -18.44
N GLU A 181 -0.21 13.90 -18.51
CA GLU A 181 -0.49 13.18 -19.76
C GLU A 181 -1.99 12.91 -19.99
N LYS A 182 -2.81 12.81 -18.94
CA LYS A 182 -4.20 12.32 -19.05
C LYS A 182 -5.28 13.31 -18.61
N LEU A 183 -4.91 14.35 -17.86
CA LEU A 183 -5.87 15.30 -17.27
C LEU A 183 -5.64 16.73 -17.76
N ASN A 184 -5.05 16.91 -18.94
CA ASN A 184 -4.79 18.24 -19.53
C ASN A 184 -4.10 19.21 -18.55
N LYS A 185 -3.21 18.70 -17.69
CA LYS A 185 -2.45 19.50 -16.72
C LYS A 185 -3.33 20.26 -15.71
N ILE A 186 -4.45 19.68 -15.28
CA ILE A 186 -5.27 20.24 -14.20
C ILE A 186 -4.54 20.04 -12.85
N TRP A 187 -3.63 20.95 -12.51
CA TRP A 187 -2.82 20.91 -11.29
C TRP A 187 -3.56 21.52 -10.07
N THR A 188 -4.66 20.88 -9.70
CA THR A 188 -5.50 21.26 -8.55
C THR A 188 -5.76 20.05 -7.66
N LEU A 189 -6.30 20.26 -6.45
CA LEU A 189 -6.76 19.17 -5.58
C LEU A 189 -7.72 18.20 -6.31
N TYR A 190 -8.60 18.76 -7.15
CA TYR A 190 -9.52 17.96 -7.97
C TYR A 190 -8.75 17.10 -8.99
N GLY A 191 -7.78 17.68 -9.71
CA GLY A 191 -6.96 16.93 -10.66
C GLY A 191 -6.15 15.81 -10.01
N ILE A 192 -5.66 16.01 -8.78
CA ILE A 192 -5.00 14.97 -8.00
C ILE A 192 -5.97 13.82 -7.68
N GLN A 193 -7.20 14.14 -7.26
CA GLN A 193 -8.23 13.13 -6.99
C GLN A 193 -8.59 12.32 -8.24
N GLU A 194 -8.77 12.98 -9.38
CA GLU A 194 -9.02 12.30 -10.66
C GLU A 194 -7.81 11.44 -11.08
N ALA A 195 -6.59 11.91 -10.86
CA ALA A 195 -5.38 11.12 -11.15
C ALA A 195 -5.32 9.85 -10.30
N ILE A 196 -5.66 9.94 -9.01
CA ILE A 196 -5.73 8.80 -8.10
C ILE A 196 -6.79 7.79 -8.56
N LYS A 197 -7.98 8.25 -9.00
CA LYS A 197 -9.01 7.35 -9.56
C LYS A 197 -8.47 6.55 -10.75
N ILE A 198 -7.83 7.23 -11.71
CA ILE A 198 -7.20 6.57 -12.86
C ILE A 198 -6.16 5.55 -12.39
N ILE A 199 -5.27 5.91 -11.46
CA ILE A 199 -4.25 5.01 -10.93
C ILE A 199 -4.88 3.79 -10.28
N LEU A 200 -5.92 3.96 -9.46
CA LEU A 200 -6.60 2.87 -8.75
C LEU A 200 -7.30 1.87 -9.69
N GLU A 201 -7.57 2.24 -10.93
CA GLU A 201 -8.16 1.36 -11.96
C GLU A 201 -7.08 0.69 -12.83
N GLU A 202 -5.87 1.24 -12.86
CA GLU A 202 -4.77 0.67 -13.64
C GLU A 202 -4.26 -0.67 -13.07
N LYS A 203 -3.76 -1.50 -13.99
CA LYS A 203 -2.95 -2.67 -13.68
C LYS A 203 -1.48 -2.28 -13.85
N ASN A 204 -0.72 -2.38 -12.77
CA ASN A 204 0.72 -2.12 -12.75
C ASN A 204 1.42 -3.10 -11.81
N THR A 205 2.74 -3.24 -11.99
CA THR A 205 3.57 -4.20 -11.25
C THR A 205 3.57 -3.94 -9.74
N LEU A 206 3.46 -2.68 -9.31
CA LEU A 206 3.37 -2.32 -7.89
C LEU A 206 2.12 -2.92 -7.24
N PHE A 207 0.95 -2.70 -7.85
CA PHE A 207 -0.31 -3.24 -7.34
C PHE A 207 -0.43 -4.76 -7.51
N GLU A 208 0.14 -5.32 -8.58
CA GLU A 208 0.23 -6.78 -8.72
C GLU A 208 1.04 -7.40 -7.59
N SER A 209 2.21 -6.82 -7.27
CA SER A 209 3.05 -7.27 -6.16
C SER A 209 2.32 -7.15 -4.82
N LEU A 210 1.67 -5.99 -4.58
CA LEU A 210 0.89 -5.75 -3.37
C LEU A 210 -0.19 -6.82 -3.14
N ILE A 211 -1.03 -7.07 -4.15
CA ILE A 211 -2.11 -8.07 -4.03
C ILE A 211 -1.54 -9.49 -3.96
N LYS A 212 -0.50 -9.80 -4.73
CA LYS A 212 0.17 -11.12 -4.70
C LYS A 212 0.73 -11.43 -3.31
N ASN A 213 1.35 -10.46 -2.64
CA ASN A 213 1.88 -10.64 -1.29
C ASN A 213 0.79 -10.95 -0.27
N LEU A 214 -0.37 -10.30 -0.38
CA LEU A 214 -1.53 -10.58 0.47
C LEU A 214 -2.12 -11.98 0.18
N GLU A 215 -2.26 -12.36 -1.09
CA GLU A 215 -2.83 -13.67 -1.45
C GLU A 215 -1.94 -14.85 -1.09
N ASN A 216 -0.62 -14.66 -1.11
CA ASN A 216 0.34 -15.71 -0.78
C ASN A 216 0.54 -15.89 0.74
N ASP A 217 -0.01 -15.01 1.57
CA ASP A 217 0.16 -15.03 3.02
C ASP A 217 -1.16 -14.70 3.74
N GLU A 218 -1.93 -15.75 4.04
CA GLU A 218 -3.25 -15.62 4.68
C GLU A 218 -3.20 -14.89 6.04
N LYS A 219 -2.11 -15.07 6.81
CA LYS A 219 -1.93 -14.36 8.08
C LYS A 219 -1.76 -12.86 7.86
N MET A 220 -0.98 -12.49 6.84
CA MET A 220 -0.81 -11.09 6.44
C MET A 220 -2.12 -10.50 5.95
N TYR A 221 -2.82 -11.21 5.07
CA TYR A 221 -4.15 -10.80 4.59
C TYR A 221 -5.09 -10.51 5.76
N ASN A 222 -5.18 -11.42 6.73
CA ASN A 222 -6.07 -11.29 7.89
C ASN A 222 -5.66 -10.13 8.82
N MET A 223 -4.36 -9.89 9.00
CA MET A 223 -3.86 -8.74 9.78
C MET A 223 -4.23 -7.42 9.09
N ILE A 224 -3.99 -7.30 7.79
CA ILE A 224 -4.33 -6.09 7.03
C ILE A 224 -5.85 -5.88 6.98
N GLU A 225 -6.64 -6.95 6.84
CA GLU A 225 -8.09 -6.87 6.90
C GLU A 225 -8.57 -6.36 8.27
N ARG A 226 -7.94 -6.77 9.38
CA ARG A 226 -8.27 -6.25 10.72
C ARG A 226 -7.97 -4.75 10.83
N ILE A 227 -6.86 -4.28 10.26
CA ILE A 227 -6.50 -2.87 10.28
C ILE A 227 -7.48 -2.05 9.43
N ILE A 228 -7.61 -2.38 8.15
CA ILE A 228 -8.37 -1.56 7.18
C ILE A 228 -9.89 -1.77 7.33
N VAL A 229 -10.37 -2.97 7.72
CA VAL A 229 -11.81 -3.25 7.83
C VAL A 229 -12.33 -3.14 9.26
N ASN A 230 -11.52 -3.37 10.30
CA ASN A 230 -12.00 -3.24 11.69
C ASN A 230 -11.49 -1.99 12.41
N GLY A 231 -10.48 -1.31 11.88
CA GLY A 231 -9.89 -0.12 12.50
C GLY A 231 -9.11 -0.54 13.73
N GLU A 232 -8.60 -1.78 13.70
CA GLU A 232 -7.92 -2.36 14.83
C GLU A 232 -6.56 -1.70 15.00
N ASN A 233 -6.32 -1.22 16.22
CA ASN A 233 -5.06 -0.62 16.60
C ASN A 233 -4.10 -1.74 17.02
N ILE A 234 -3.14 -2.04 16.16
CA ILE A 234 -2.08 -3.03 16.42
C ILE A 234 -0.78 -2.26 16.69
N GLU A 235 -0.08 -2.60 17.77
CA GLU A 235 1.23 -2.01 18.08
C GLU A 235 2.27 -2.44 17.05
N TYR A 236 3.13 -1.50 16.65
CA TYR A 236 4.19 -1.77 15.71
C TYR A 236 5.40 -2.37 16.44
N ASN A 237 5.78 -3.60 16.07
CA ASN A 237 6.98 -4.26 16.58
C ASN A 237 7.62 -5.12 15.49
N THR A 238 8.84 -4.78 15.07
CA THR A 238 9.62 -5.51 14.05
C THR A 238 10.14 -6.87 14.53
N ASP A 239 10.08 -7.16 15.83
CA ASP A 239 10.41 -8.50 16.34
C ASP A 239 9.32 -9.53 16.00
N GLU A 240 8.11 -9.08 15.65
CA GLU A 240 7.06 -9.96 15.13
C GLU A 240 7.32 -10.20 13.62
N PRO A 241 7.61 -11.45 13.20
CA PRO A 241 7.96 -11.77 11.81
C PRO A 241 6.93 -11.33 10.74
N LEU A 242 5.64 -11.34 11.06
CA LEU A 242 4.57 -10.90 10.19
C LEU A 242 4.59 -9.38 9.98
N ILE A 243 4.87 -8.62 11.04
CA ILE A 243 4.99 -7.15 10.99
C ILE A 243 6.27 -6.77 10.24
N ASP A 244 7.38 -7.45 10.52
CA ASP A 244 8.65 -7.23 9.83
C ASP A 244 8.51 -7.47 8.32
N LYS A 245 7.98 -8.63 7.93
CA LYS A 245 7.73 -8.99 6.52
C LYS A 245 6.79 -8.00 5.82
N ALA A 246 5.70 -7.57 6.47
CA ALA A 246 4.77 -6.61 5.88
C ALA A 246 5.38 -5.19 5.75
N THR A 247 6.25 -4.79 6.69
CA THR A 247 7.03 -3.55 6.61
C THR A 247 8.01 -3.60 5.46
N MET A 248 8.73 -4.70 5.34
CA MET A 248 9.72 -4.94 4.29
C MET A 248 9.11 -4.88 2.88
N TYR A 249 7.90 -5.41 2.69
CA TYR A 249 7.15 -5.26 1.44
C TYR A 249 6.49 -3.89 1.26
N SER A 250 6.76 -2.93 2.16
CA SER A 250 6.20 -1.59 2.16
C SER A 250 4.66 -1.57 2.15
N ILE A 251 4.01 -2.61 2.69
CA ILE A 251 2.56 -2.68 2.82
C ILE A 251 2.12 -1.85 4.03
N ILE A 252 2.90 -1.92 5.11
CA ILE A 252 2.68 -1.18 6.34
C ILE A 252 3.88 -0.33 6.71
N LYS A 253 3.66 0.63 7.61
CA LYS A 253 4.68 1.45 8.25
C LYS A 253 4.34 1.67 9.72
N ARG A 254 5.31 2.21 10.47
CA ARG A 254 5.10 2.68 11.83
C ARG A 254 4.46 4.07 11.81
N GLY A 255 3.23 4.17 12.29
CA GLY A 255 2.55 5.45 12.51
C GLY A 255 3.17 6.27 13.66
N GLU A 256 2.83 7.55 13.73
CA GLU A 256 3.35 8.48 14.75
C GLU A 256 3.02 8.02 16.18
N ASN A 257 1.87 7.37 16.35
CA ASN A 257 1.38 6.81 17.61
C ASN A 257 2.00 5.43 17.96
N LYS A 258 3.04 5.00 17.24
CA LYS A 258 3.68 3.68 17.34
C LYS A 258 2.79 2.49 16.97
N ARG A 259 1.72 2.72 16.21
CA ARG A 259 0.84 1.67 15.70
C ARG A 259 1.15 1.36 14.25
N ILE A 260 0.65 0.22 13.80
CA ILE A 260 0.70 -0.16 12.40
C ILE A 260 -0.26 0.72 11.60
N GLU A 261 0.24 1.29 10.51
CA GLU A 261 -0.56 1.96 9.48
C GLU A 261 -0.27 1.31 8.13
N VAL A 262 -1.26 1.26 7.23
CA VAL A 262 -0.97 0.96 5.82
C VAL A 262 -0.08 2.07 5.28
N HIS A 263 0.92 1.71 4.47
CA HIS A 263 2.00 2.64 4.11
C HIS A 263 1.50 3.96 3.52
N ASN A 264 0.44 3.91 2.70
CA ASN A 264 -0.16 5.07 2.07
C ASN A 264 -1.65 4.84 1.76
N LYS A 265 -2.41 5.94 1.59
CA LYS A 265 -3.85 5.91 1.34
C LYS A 265 -4.23 5.21 0.02
N ILE A 266 -3.35 5.27 -0.99
CA ILE A 266 -3.61 4.60 -2.28
C ILE A 266 -3.56 3.08 -2.10
N PHE A 267 -2.60 2.56 -1.34
CA PHE A 267 -2.53 1.14 -0.99
C PHE A 267 -3.73 0.73 -0.15
N GLU A 268 -4.06 1.51 0.87
CA GLU A 268 -5.25 1.28 1.70
C GLU A 268 -6.50 1.14 0.83
N THR A 269 -6.74 2.12 -0.04
CA THR A 269 -7.89 2.12 -0.96
C THR A 269 -7.86 0.94 -1.93
N ARG A 270 -6.70 0.61 -2.50
CA ARG A 270 -6.52 -0.51 -3.44
C ARG A 270 -6.79 -1.87 -2.77
N ILE A 271 -6.21 -2.10 -1.59
CA ILE A 271 -6.39 -3.34 -0.82
C ILE A 271 -7.85 -3.46 -0.40
N TYR A 272 -8.43 -2.38 0.10
CA TYR A 272 -9.82 -2.38 0.54
C TYR A 272 -10.79 -2.67 -0.61
N ASN A 273 -10.60 -2.02 -1.76
CA ASN A 273 -11.34 -2.31 -2.98
C ASN A 273 -11.23 -3.77 -3.42
N TYR A 274 -10.04 -4.35 -3.29
CA TYR A 274 -9.81 -5.76 -3.58
C TYR A 274 -10.58 -6.67 -2.62
N MET A 275 -10.51 -6.42 -1.31
CA MET A 275 -11.22 -7.19 -0.29
C MET A 275 -12.74 -7.14 -0.46
N ILE A 276 -13.30 -5.98 -0.82
CA ILE A 276 -14.73 -5.83 -1.13
C ILE A 276 -15.12 -6.75 -2.30
N ILE A 277 -14.41 -6.63 -3.43
CA ILE A 277 -14.72 -7.43 -4.63
C ILE A 277 -14.53 -8.92 -4.37
N LYS A 278 -13.48 -9.30 -3.63
CA LYS A 278 -13.27 -10.68 -3.20
C LYS A 278 -14.51 -11.20 -2.48
N LYS A 279 -15.07 -10.45 -1.53
CA LYS A 279 -16.33 -10.85 -0.86
C LYS A 279 -17.54 -10.86 -1.79
N THR A 280 -17.68 -9.90 -2.70
CA THR A 280 -18.79 -9.90 -3.67
C THR A 280 -18.78 -11.15 -4.56
N ILE A 281 -17.61 -11.53 -5.07
CA ILE A 281 -17.45 -12.70 -5.96
C ILE A 281 -17.70 -14.00 -5.19
N TYR A 282 -17.17 -14.14 -3.97
CA TYR A 282 -17.26 -15.40 -3.21
C TYR A 282 -18.52 -15.54 -2.35
N LYS A 283 -19.22 -14.45 -2.00
CA LYS A 283 -20.45 -14.49 -1.16
C LYS A 283 -21.77 -14.23 -1.91
N THR A 284 -21.78 -14.11 -3.23
CA THR A 284 -23.01 -13.92 -4.02
C THR A 284 -23.83 -12.68 -3.59
N ILE A 285 -23.18 -11.58 -3.19
CA ILE A 285 -23.90 -10.32 -2.94
C ILE A 285 -24.31 -9.77 -4.31
N LYS A 286 -25.53 -10.06 -4.74
CA LYS A 286 -26.14 -9.45 -5.93
C LYS A 286 -26.96 -8.26 -5.47
N PRO A 287 -26.57 -7.01 -5.80
CA PRO A 287 -27.40 -5.87 -5.49
C PRO A 287 -28.77 -6.04 -6.17
N ASN A 288 -29.85 -6.11 -5.38
CA ASN A 288 -31.22 -6.30 -5.88
C ASN A 288 -31.81 -4.95 -6.38
N TYR A 289 -31.12 -4.28 -7.31
CA TYR A 289 -31.61 -3.04 -7.92
C TYR A 289 -31.40 -3.03 -9.44
N GLU A 290 -32.46 -2.67 -10.16
CA GLU A 290 -32.52 -2.78 -11.64
C GLU A 290 -31.58 -1.82 -12.38
N SER A 291 -31.35 -0.62 -11.83
CA SER A 291 -30.49 0.40 -12.46
C SER A 291 -29.92 1.39 -11.45
N ARG A 292 -28.68 1.83 -11.66
CA ARG A 292 -28.02 2.93 -10.92
C ARG A 292 -28.83 4.22 -10.96
N ASN A 293 -29.51 4.49 -12.08
CA ASN A 293 -30.19 5.77 -12.32
C ASN A 293 -31.31 6.04 -11.30
N GLN A 294 -31.87 5.01 -10.67
CA GLN A 294 -32.91 5.18 -9.66
C GLN A 294 -32.41 5.86 -8.37
N PHE A 295 -31.09 5.90 -8.16
CA PHE A 295 -30.44 6.52 -7.00
C PHE A 295 -29.83 7.88 -7.32
N ILE A 296 -30.07 8.43 -8.52
CA ILE A 296 -29.57 9.73 -8.91
C ILE A 296 -30.73 10.73 -8.90
N LEU A 297 -30.57 11.80 -8.13
CA LEU A 297 -31.50 12.91 -8.05
C LEU A 297 -31.42 13.78 -9.31
N ALA A 298 -32.44 14.61 -9.53
CA ALA A 298 -32.49 15.50 -10.69
C ALA A 298 -31.33 16.52 -10.76
N ASP A 299 -30.72 16.84 -9.62
CA ASP A 299 -29.54 17.72 -9.52
C ASP A 299 -28.21 16.98 -9.79
N GLY A 300 -28.27 15.69 -10.14
CA GLY A 300 -27.12 14.86 -10.42
C GLY A 300 -26.40 14.30 -9.19
N ASN A 301 -26.90 14.54 -7.97
CA ASN A 301 -26.37 13.94 -6.74
C ASN A 301 -27.00 12.56 -6.46
N ILE A 302 -26.43 11.82 -5.50
CA ILE A 302 -27.05 10.56 -5.05
C ILE A 302 -28.20 10.81 -4.07
N ASP A 303 -29.26 10.03 -4.23
CA ASP A 303 -30.34 9.86 -3.27
C ASP A 303 -29.93 8.87 -2.18
N ILE A 304 -29.16 9.37 -1.23
CA ILE A 304 -28.61 8.56 -0.14
C ILE A 304 -29.69 7.92 0.74
N ILE A 305 -30.84 8.60 0.94
CA ILE A 305 -31.96 8.06 1.72
C ILE A 305 -32.46 6.78 1.06
N LYS A 306 -32.77 6.87 -0.24
CA LYS A 306 -33.23 5.73 -1.03
C LYS A 306 -32.19 4.60 -1.12
N ILE A 307 -30.90 4.94 -1.16
CA ILE A 307 -29.81 3.95 -1.12
C ILE A 307 -29.85 3.17 0.20
N LEU A 308 -30.01 3.86 1.35
CA LEU A 308 -30.03 3.22 2.66
C LEU A 308 -31.30 2.40 2.88
N ASP A 309 -32.45 2.89 2.43
CA ASP A 309 -33.71 2.14 2.46
C ASP A 309 -33.58 0.85 1.64
N LYS A 310 -33.00 0.95 0.43
CA LYS A 310 -32.79 -0.23 -0.41
C LYS A 310 -31.75 -1.19 0.17
N PHE A 311 -30.77 -0.67 0.89
CA PHE A 311 -29.83 -1.49 1.64
C PHE A 311 -30.50 -2.26 2.78
N GLN A 312 -31.46 -1.65 3.49
CA GLN A 312 -32.29 -2.32 4.49
C GLN A 312 -33.06 -3.50 3.90
N GLU A 313 -33.66 -3.31 2.72
CA GLU A 313 -34.38 -4.38 2.01
C GLU A 313 -33.47 -5.56 1.68
N LEU A 314 -32.26 -5.29 1.16
CA LEU A 314 -31.26 -6.33 0.89
C LEU A 314 -30.91 -7.11 2.16
N MET A 315 -30.64 -6.41 3.27
CA MET A 315 -30.31 -7.04 4.55
C MET A 315 -31.48 -7.88 5.07
N LYS A 316 -32.72 -7.41 4.89
CA LYS A 316 -33.93 -8.15 5.23
C LYS A 316 -34.13 -9.40 4.37
N GLU A 317 -33.77 -9.37 3.10
CA GLU A 317 -33.94 -10.51 2.18
C GLU A 317 -32.86 -11.58 2.39
N GLU A 318 -31.60 -11.17 2.41
CA GLU A 318 -30.46 -12.09 2.32
C GLU A 318 -29.85 -12.47 3.69
N TYR A 319 -30.07 -11.67 4.74
CA TYR A 319 -29.42 -11.83 6.06
C TYR A 319 -30.42 -11.99 7.21
N ARG A 320 -31.60 -12.56 6.89
CA ARG A 320 -32.73 -12.66 7.81
C ARG A 320 -32.50 -13.62 9.00
N GLU A 321 -31.69 -14.67 8.80
CA GLU A 321 -31.41 -15.73 9.79
C GLU A 321 -29.99 -15.65 10.41
N GLU A 322 -29.19 -14.66 10.00
CA GLU A 322 -27.89 -14.42 10.61
C GLU A 322 -28.06 -13.89 12.04
N THR A 323 -27.26 -14.41 12.98
CA THR A 323 -27.45 -14.16 14.42
C THR A 323 -26.16 -13.68 15.08
N GLU A 324 -25.37 -14.60 15.66
CA GLU A 324 -24.26 -14.22 16.54
C GLU A 324 -22.92 -14.00 15.82
N LYS A 325 -22.73 -14.60 14.64
CA LYS A 325 -21.45 -14.53 13.90
C LYS A 325 -21.27 -13.25 13.09
N PHE A 326 -22.36 -12.51 12.82
CA PHE A 326 -22.26 -11.26 12.08
C PHE A 326 -21.47 -10.22 12.86
N SER A 327 -20.44 -9.70 12.21
CA SER A 327 -19.56 -8.67 12.77
C SER A 327 -19.78 -7.34 12.04
N GLU A 328 -19.53 -6.22 12.71
CA GLU A 328 -19.54 -4.89 12.05
C GLU A 328 -18.63 -4.85 10.82
N LYS A 329 -17.52 -5.61 10.87
CA LYS A 329 -16.62 -5.89 9.75
C LYS A 329 -17.34 -6.40 8.50
N GLU A 330 -18.21 -7.38 8.71
CA GLU A 330 -18.96 -8.01 7.63
C GLU A 330 -20.01 -7.06 7.06
N GLY A 331 -20.77 -6.39 7.93
CA GLY A 331 -21.74 -5.37 7.52
C GLY A 331 -21.12 -4.23 6.73
N ARG A 332 -19.91 -3.80 7.10
CA ARG A 332 -19.16 -2.78 6.36
C ARG A 332 -18.84 -3.20 4.94
N LEU A 333 -18.29 -4.40 4.77
CA LEU A 333 -17.94 -4.89 3.43
C LEU A 333 -19.18 -5.16 2.57
N ILE A 334 -20.29 -5.59 3.18
CA ILE A 334 -21.57 -5.76 2.50
C ILE A 334 -22.12 -4.39 2.04
N PHE A 335 -22.14 -3.39 2.92
CA PHE A 335 -22.59 -2.04 2.59
C PHE A 335 -21.77 -1.41 1.45
N LEU A 336 -20.45 -1.55 1.52
CA LEU A 336 -19.58 -1.02 0.48
C LEU A 336 -19.69 -1.77 -0.84
N ALA A 337 -19.84 -3.10 -0.80
CA ALA A 337 -20.14 -3.88 -1.99
C ALA A 337 -21.45 -3.43 -2.66
N PHE A 338 -22.46 -3.07 -1.86
CA PHE A 338 -23.74 -2.59 -2.34
C PHE A 338 -23.66 -1.19 -2.98
N ILE A 339 -22.95 -0.25 -2.36
CA ILE A 339 -22.91 1.15 -2.79
C ILE A 339 -21.90 1.41 -3.90
N LYS A 340 -20.81 0.62 -3.97
CA LYS A 340 -19.72 0.83 -4.93
C LYS A 340 -20.22 0.91 -6.39
N PRO A 341 -21.09 0.01 -6.89
CA PRO A 341 -21.62 0.12 -8.26
C PRO A 341 -22.48 1.37 -8.49
N ILE A 342 -23.07 1.96 -7.44
CA ILE A 342 -23.87 3.20 -7.53
C ILE A 342 -22.97 4.41 -7.71
N ILE A 343 -21.83 4.45 -7.02
CA ILE A 343 -20.92 5.61 -7.02
C ILE A 343 -19.80 5.52 -8.07
N ASN A 344 -19.53 4.34 -8.63
CA ASN A 344 -18.48 4.11 -9.62
C ASN A 344 -18.52 5.13 -10.78
N GLY A 345 -17.34 5.62 -11.17
CA GLY A 345 -17.14 6.56 -12.29
C GLY A 345 -17.39 8.03 -11.95
N THR A 346 -18.26 8.36 -10.99
CA THR A 346 -18.59 9.76 -10.65
C THR A 346 -18.17 10.14 -9.22
N GLY A 347 -18.29 9.21 -8.27
CA GLY A 347 -17.90 9.40 -6.89
C GLY A 347 -16.72 8.54 -6.46
N PHE A 348 -16.28 8.76 -5.24
CA PHE A 348 -15.36 7.87 -4.52
C PHE A 348 -15.76 7.88 -3.04
N TYR A 349 -15.36 6.85 -2.31
CA TYR A 349 -15.51 6.81 -0.87
C TYR A 349 -14.12 6.85 -0.22
N ASP A 350 -14.03 7.51 0.93
CA ASP A 350 -12.90 7.40 1.86
C ASP A 350 -13.43 6.75 3.13
N VAL A 351 -12.62 5.88 3.74
CA VAL A 351 -12.95 5.29 5.04
C VAL A 351 -11.98 5.89 6.03
N GLU A 352 -12.43 6.87 6.80
CA GLU A 352 -11.55 7.61 7.71
C GLU A 352 -11.39 6.86 9.04
N VAL A 353 -10.18 6.40 9.33
CA VAL A 353 -9.80 5.89 10.65
C VAL A 353 -9.43 7.06 11.55
N GLU A 354 -10.33 7.53 12.43
CA GLU A 354 -9.97 8.55 13.42
C GLU A 354 -9.09 7.94 14.53
N THR A 355 -7.86 8.43 14.68
CA THR A 355 -6.97 8.05 15.78
C THR A 355 -7.14 8.99 16.97
N ARG A 356 -7.65 8.45 18.09
CA ARG A 356 -7.14 8.66 19.47
C ARG A 356 -7.89 7.87 20.53
N THR A 357 -9.17 7.53 20.36
CA THR A 357 -9.91 6.84 21.44
C THR A 357 -11.06 5.91 21.02
N ASN A 358 -11.40 5.75 19.75
CA ASN A 358 -12.46 4.80 19.36
C ASN A 358 -12.13 4.11 18.03
N LYS A 359 -12.58 2.86 17.89
CA LYS A 359 -12.47 2.03 16.68
C LYS A 359 -13.35 2.55 15.53
N ARG A 360 -13.31 3.86 15.26
CA ARG A 360 -14.20 4.54 14.32
C ARG A 360 -13.70 4.37 12.89
N MET A 361 -14.63 4.09 12.01
CA MET A 361 -14.45 4.17 10.58
C MET A 361 -15.75 4.66 9.99
N ASP A 362 -15.86 5.98 9.93
CA ASP A 362 -16.95 6.64 9.23
C ASP A 362 -16.68 6.54 7.73
N ILE A 363 -17.70 6.16 6.97
CA ILE A 363 -17.62 6.10 5.52
C ILE A 363 -18.01 7.48 5.00
N ILE A 364 -17.07 8.17 4.38
CA ILE A 364 -17.35 9.41 3.66
C ILE A 364 -17.50 9.07 2.19
N ILE A 365 -18.68 9.31 1.64
CA ILE A 365 -18.89 9.22 0.19
C ILE A 365 -18.83 10.62 -0.36
N THR A 366 -17.92 10.85 -1.31
CA THR A 366 -17.89 12.07 -2.12
C THR A 366 -18.46 11.75 -3.49
N TYR A 367 -19.58 12.37 -3.84
CA TYR A 367 -20.24 12.21 -5.12
C TYR A 367 -20.64 13.57 -5.65
N ASN A 368 -20.24 13.89 -6.89
CA ASN A 368 -20.49 15.20 -7.50
C ASN A 368 -20.12 16.38 -6.57
N GLN A 369 -18.94 16.30 -5.94
CA GLN A 369 -18.40 17.26 -4.95
C GLN A 369 -19.19 17.40 -3.64
N LYS A 370 -20.31 16.68 -3.47
CA LYS A 370 -21.06 16.61 -2.21
C LYS A 370 -20.55 15.45 -1.35
N ARG A 371 -20.44 15.67 -0.04
CA ARG A 371 -20.00 14.67 0.94
C ARG A 371 -21.17 14.13 1.74
N TYR A 372 -21.20 12.82 1.93
CA TYR A 372 -22.17 12.09 2.74
C TYR A 372 -21.42 11.33 3.82
N ILE A 373 -21.76 11.59 5.08
CA ILE A 373 -21.11 10.96 6.24
C ILE A 373 -22.00 9.84 6.74
N ILE A 374 -21.48 8.61 6.72
CA ILE A 374 -22.23 7.40 7.05
C ILE A 374 -21.52 6.65 8.17
N GLU A 375 -22.21 6.45 9.29
CA GLU A 375 -21.74 5.60 10.39
C GLU A 375 -22.43 4.24 10.34
N LEU A 376 -21.66 3.17 10.55
CA LEU A 376 -22.17 1.79 10.61
C LEU A 376 -21.98 1.24 12.02
N LYS A 377 -23.02 0.69 12.64
CA LYS A 377 -22.95 0.07 13.97
C LYS A 377 -23.70 -1.24 14.06
N LYS A 378 -23.26 -2.14 14.94
CA LYS A 378 -24.08 -3.27 15.38
C LYS A 378 -24.94 -2.85 16.58
N TRP A 379 -26.18 -3.34 16.60
CA TRP A 379 -27.09 -3.14 17.72
C TRP A 379 -26.58 -3.85 18.98
N TYR A 380 -26.47 -3.09 20.07
CA TYR A 380 -26.08 -3.59 21.40
C TYR A 380 -27.01 -3.05 22.52
N GLY A 381 -28.14 -2.46 22.14
CA GLY A 381 -29.11 -1.83 23.04
C GLY A 381 -29.06 -0.30 23.05
N ARG A 382 -30.18 0.31 23.50
CA ARG A 382 -30.49 1.74 23.42
C ARG A 382 -29.42 2.69 23.99
N ALA A 383 -28.79 2.33 25.10
CA ALA A 383 -27.75 3.17 25.71
C ALA A 383 -26.47 3.30 24.85
N ARG A 384 -26.19 2.35 23.95
CA ARG A 384 -25.07 2.47 22.99
C ARG A 384 -25.48 3.20 21.72
N GLU A 385 -26.74 3.12 21.34
CA GLU A 385 -27.33 3.84 20.21
C GLU A 385 -27.32 5.35 20.47
N GLU A 386 -27.78 5.81 21.63
CA GLU A 386 -27.72 7.24 22.00
C GLU A 386 -26.28 7.78 22.02
N LYS A 387 -25.33 6.95 22.46
CA LYS A 387 -23.90 7.30 22.35
C LYS A 387 -23.45 7.39 20.90
N GLY A 388 -23.99 6.56 20.01
CA GLY A 388 -23.74 6.62 18.58
C GLY A 388 -24.19 7.92 17.94
N TYR A 389 -25.43 8.34 18.20
CA TYR A 389 -25.97 9.61 17.71
C TYR A 389 -25.09 10.82 18.09
N ASN A 390 -24.71 10.92 19.36
CA ASN A 390 -23.85 12.00 19.85
C ASN A 390 -22.46 11.99 19.20
N GLN A 391 -21.93 10.79 18.90
CA GLN A 391 -20.65 10.63 18.21
C GLN A 391 -20.73 11.12 16.77
N LEU A 392 -21.73 10.66 16.00
CA LEU A 392 -21.96 11.10 14.63
C LEU A 392 -22.20 12.61 14.55
N ALA A 393 -23.03 13.17 15.43
CA ALA A 393 -23.28 14.60 15.50
C ALA A 393 -22.01 15.41 15.78
N GLY A 394 -21.15 14.91 16.68
CA GLY A 394 -19.83 15.50 16.96
C GLY A 394 -18.90 15.49 15.74
N TYR A 395 -18.85 14.38 15.00
CA TYR A 395 -18.03 14.27 13.79
C TYR A 395 -18.56 15.15 12.66
N MET A 396 -19.88 15.17 12.43
CA MET A 396 -20.55 16.08 11.51
C MET A 396 -20.24 17.54 11.83
N LYS A 397 -20.14 17.90 13.12
CA LYS A 397 -19.74 19.26 13.54
C LYS A 397 -18.32 19.61 13.09
N ILE A 398 -17.38 18.69 13.27
CA ILE A 398 -15.98 18.88 12.83
C ILE A 398 -15.92 19.03 11.31
N LYS A 399 -16.72 18.28 10.56
CA LYS A 399 -16.77 18.30 9.09
C LYS A 399 -17.70 19.36 8.50
N GLY A 400 -18.40 20.15 9.32
CA GLY A 400 -19.35 21.18 8.87
C GLY A 400 -20.62 20.63 8.22
N ALA A 401 -20.98 19.36 8.45
CA ALA A 401 -22.17 18.73 7.91
C ALA A 401 -23.41 19.01 8.78
N LYS A 402 -24.55 19.28 8.12
CA LYS A 402 -25.88 19.42 8.76
C LYS A 402 -26.64 18.09 8.81
N GLU A 403 -26.36 17.21 7.85
CA GLU A 403 -27.03 15.91 7.69
C GLU A 403 -25.98 14.79 7.70
N GLY A 404 -26.33 13.69 8.35
CA GLY A 404 -25.52 12.47 8.45
C GLY A 404 -26.42 11.25 8.43
N TYR A 405 -25.82 10.09 8.25
CA TYR A 405 -26.56 8.85 8.02
C TYR A 405 -26.03 7.74 8.92
N MET A 406 -26.91 6.92 9.47
CA MET A 406 -26.53 5.79 10.31
C MET A 406 -27.21 4.51 9.85
N VAL A 407 -26.43 3.44 9.74
CA VAL A 407 -26.96 2.09 9.52
C VAL A 407 -26.68 1.25 10.75
N VAL A 408 -27.75 0.75 11.36
CA VAL A 408 -27.69 -0.09 12.56
C VAL A 408 -28.02 -1.51 12.17
N PHE A 409 -27.06 -2.41 12.28
CA PHE A 409 -27.27 -3.83 12.05
C PHE A 409 -27.87 -4.49 13.30
N ASP A 410 -29.16 -4.82 13.27
CA ASP A 410 -29.86 -5.54 14.34
C ASP A 410 -30.13 -6.99 13.91
N PHE A 411 -29.67 -7.93 14.73
CA PHE A 411 -29.92 -9.38 14.56
C PHE A 411 -30.68 -9.96 15.76
N SER A 412 -31.30 -9.11 16.58
CA SER A 412 -32.16 -9.54 17.66
C SER A 412 -33.43 -10.20 17.12
N LYS A 413 -33.96 -11.17 17.88
CA LYS A 413 -35.20 -11.89 17.50
C LYS A 413 -36.44 -10.99 17.46
N GLU A 414 -36.39 -9.86 18.15
CA GLU A 414 -37.47 -8.87 18.24
C GLU A 414 -37.20 -7.62 17.39
N LYS A 415 -36.30 -7.72 16.39
CA LYS A 415 -35.91 -6.56 15.59
C LYS A 415 -37.07 -5.95 14.82
N SER A 416 -37.15 -4.62 14.84
CA SER A 416 -38.09 -3.84 14.05
C SER A 416 -37.31 -3.05 13.00
N TYR A 417 -37.53 -3.38 11.73
CA TYR A 417 -37.02 -2.59 10.62
C TYR A 417 -37.68 -1.22 10.65
N LYS A 418 -36.89 -0.19 10.90
CA LYS A 418 -37.33 1.20 10.96
C LYS A 418 -36.37 2.10 10.23
N ASN A 419 -36.89 3.19 9.72
CA ASN A 419 -36.13 4.30 9.19
C ASN A 419 -36.72 5.61 9.71
N GLU A 420 -35.89 6.49 10.24
CA GLU A 420 -36.38 7.75 10.80
C GLU A 420 -35.32 8.85 10.80
N TRP A 421 -35.80 10.09 10.88
CA TRP A 421 -34.96 11.26 11.09
C TRP A 421 -34.90 11.59 12.57
N ILE A 422 -33.68 11.71 13.08
CA ILE A 422 -33.38 12.01 14.48
C ILE A 422 -32.64 13.34 14.54
N GLU A 423 -33.01 14.21 15.47
CA GLU A 423 -32.37 15.51 15.67
C GLU A 423 -31.49 15.50 16.91
N VAL A 424 -30.22 15.88 16.74
CA VAL A 424 -29.18 15.82 17.77
C VAL A 424 -28.28 17.03 17.62
N ASP A 425 -28.18 17.89 18.64
CA ASP A 425 -27.35 19.09 18.64
C ASP A 425 -27.51 19.99 17.38
N GLY A 426 -28.76 20.16 16.93
CA GLY A 426 -29.12 20.96 15.74
C GLY A 426 -28.67 20.35 14.41
N ARG A 427 -28.38 19.05 14.38
CA ARG A 427 -28.06 18.24 13.20
C ARG A 427 -29.10 17.15 13.01
N ARG A 428 -29.28 16.73 11.77
CA ARG A 428 -30.25 15.69 11.40
C ARG A 428 -29.52 14.41 11.00
N ILE A 429 -29.87 13.30 11.62
CA ILE A 429 -29.35 11.96 11.32
C ILE A 429 -30.49 11.14 10.75
N TYR A 430 -30.30 10.57 9.56
CA TYR A 430 -31.22 9.55 9.04
C TYR A 430 -30.71 8.17 9.44
N GLU A 431 -31.48 7.46 10.25
CA GLU A 431 -31.15 6.12 10.70
C GLU A 431 -31.93 5.06 9.90
N VAL A 432 -31.26 3.95 9.60
CA VAL A 432 -31.87 2.74 9.06
C VAL A 432 -31.44 1.54 9.91
N ILE A 433 -32.42 0.79 10.45
CA ILE A 433 -32.19 -0.44 11.20
C ILE A 433 -32.30 -1.65 10.26
N ALA A 434 -31.17 -2.29 9.95
CA ALA A 434 -31.04 -3.38 8.98
C ALA A 434 -30.89 -4.76 9.66
#